data_AF-A0A254SW32-F1
#
_entry.id   AF-A0A254SW32-F1
#
_cell.length_a   1.000
_cell.length_b   1.000
_cell.length_c   1.000
_cell.angle_alpha   90.00
_cell.angle_beta   90.00
_cell.angle_gamma   90.00
#
_symmetry.space_group_name_H-M   'P 1'
#
loop_
_entity.id
_entity.type
_entity.pdbx_description
1 polymer ?
#
loop_
_entity_poly.entity_id
_entity_poly.type
_entity_poly.pdbx_seq_one_letter_code
_entity_poly.pdbx_strand_id
1 'polypeptide(L)'
;MANSIAKLLDSFFDNKMEDFETAFPAAIESVNDDGTVNVRPSVRNCLRNMQMEPNMKDGKLMVIKNVPVLWAGTKTVHIEYELDQGDTVLCISSSRDIRNWKKEKWNEAAYDPVSFSGNDLLNLLAIPFRRIQESATTVINIDREGNVTIKASEVKLDAENVLITGKLDVDGDISSGGNIASDGEIEASGKVKGSDFATPTLTFSKHMHPTAAQGAPSGPQPLAP
;
A
#
# COMPACT_ATOMS: atom_id res chain seq x y z
N MET A 1 10.76 50.92 30.84
CA MET A 1 10.02 51.08 29.56
C MET A 1 10.54 50.18 28.43
N ALA A 2 11.84 49.90 28.28
CA ALA A 2 12.32 48.91 27.30
C ALA A 2 11.75 47.47 27.50
N ASN A 3 11.35 47.14 28.73
CA ASN A 3 10.88 45.82 29.13
C ASN A 3 9.40 45.53 28.79
N SER A 4 8.60 46.53 28.43
CA SER A 4 7.18 46.33 28.06
C SER A 4 6.98 46.12 26.55
N ILE A 5 7.81 46.77 25.72
CA ILE A 5 7.79 46.58 24.26
C ILE A 5 8.33 45.20 23.90
N ALA A 6 9.41 44.75 24.55
CA ALA A 6 9.94 43.39 24.38
C ALA A 6 8.87 42.33 24.71
N LYS A 7 8.22 42.42 25.88
CA LYS A 7 7.14 41.50 26.26
C LYS A 7 5.94 41.50 25.30
N LEU A 8 5.58 42.68 24.77
CA LEU A 8 4.51 42.80 23.78
C LEU A 8 4.89 42.13 22.46
N LEU A 9 6.14 42.31 22.01
CA LEU A 9 6.68 41.67 20.82
C LEU A 9 6.77 40.15 21.00
N ASP A 10 7.28 39.68 22.14
CA ASP A 10 7.33 38.25 22.46
C ASP A 10 5.93 37.63 22.44
N SER A 11 4.95 38.26 23.10
CA SER A 11 3.55 37.80 23.05
C SER A 11 2.95 37.83 21.65
N PHE A 12 3.32 38.82 20.81
CA PHE A 12 2.88 38.87 19.43
C PHE A 12 3.48 37.73 18.60
N PHE A 13 4.79 37.46 18.76
CA PHE A 13 5.45 36.37 18.06
C PHE A 13 4.93 35.02 18.54
N ASP A 14 4.74 34.82 19.84
CA ASP A 14 4.15 33.60 20.39
C ASP A 14 2.77 33.35 19.77
N ASN A 15 1.86 34.33 19.81
CA ASN A 15 0.54 34.21 19.17
C ASN A 15 0.63 33.95 17.65
N LYS A 16 1.62 34.51 16.96
CA LYS A 16 1.81 34.27 15.52
C LYS A 16 2.41 32.92 15.20
N MET A 17 3.27 32.39 16.06
CA MET A 17 3.80 31.03 15.94
C MET A 17 2.75 29.98 16.33
N GLU A 18 1.80 30.33 17.21
CA GLU A 18 0.66 29.49 17.59
C GLU A 18 -0.28 29.20 16.41
N ASP A 19 -0.59 30.22 15.61
CA ASP A 19 -1.48 30.10 14.45
C ASP A 19 -0.77 29.54 13.20
N PHE A 20 0.54 29.30 13.27
CA PHE A 20 1.35 28.91 12.12
C PHE A 20 1.55 27.39 12.09
N GLU A 21 0.66 26.70 11.39
CA GLU A 21 0.70 25.25 11.22
C GLU A 21 1.81 24.84 10.25
N THR A 22 2.61 23.86 10.66
CA THR A 22 3.66 23.28 9.80
C THR A 22 3.33 21.83 9.48
N ALA A 23 3.46 20.96 10.48
CA ALA A 23 3.03 19.58 10.40
C ALA A 23 2.73 19.01 11.79
N PHE A 24 1.78 18.09 11.86
CA PHE A 24 1.44 17.38 13.09
C PHE A 24 0.96 15.95 12.81
N PRO A 25 1.21 15.00 13.72
CA PRO A 25 0.65 13.66 13.62
C PRO A 25 -0.85 13.69 13.92
N ALA A 26 -1.63 12.92 13.16
CA ALA A 26 -3.06 12.75 13.34
C ALA A 26 -3.46 11.28 13.16
N ALA A 27 -4.65 10.92 13.63
CA ALA A 27 -5.29 9.65 13.36
C ALA A 27 -6.52 9.87 12.48
N ILE A 28 -6.79 8.93 11.57
CA ILE A 28 -7.99 8.95 10.74
C ILE A 28 -9.20 8.64 11.62
N GLU A 29 -10.19 9.53 11.60
CA GLU A 29 -11.49 9.31 12.22
C GLU A 29 -12.43 8.58 11.27
N SER A 30 -12.41 8.93 9.98
CA SER A 30 -13.15 8.25 8.92
C SER A 30 -12.54 8.52 7.54
N VAL A 31 -12.75 7.60 6.61
CA VAL A 31 -12.46 7.76 5.18
C VAL A 31 -13.75 8.15 4.46
N ASN A 32 -13.69 9.18 3.61
CA ASN A 32 -14.84 9.66 2.84
C ASN A 32 -14.89 8.96 1.47
N ASP A 33 -16.06 8.94 0.84
CA ASP A 33 -16.27 8.28 -0.47
C ASP A 33 -15.43 8.90 -1.61
N ASP A 34 -14.98 10.15 -1.46
CA ASP A 34 -14.14 10.87 -2.41
C ASP A 34 -12.63 10.60 -2.22
N GLY A 35 -12.26 9.70 -1.30
CA GLY A 35 -10.86 9.37 -0.97
C GLY A 35 -10.18 10.37 -0.04
N THR A 36 -10.88 11.43 0.40
CA THR A 36 -10.38 12.30 1.48
C THR A 36 -10.58 11.68 2.85
N VAL A 37 -9.85 12.16 3.85
CA VAL A 37 -9.93 11.65 5.22
C VAL A 37 -10.34 12.74 6.20
N ASN A 38 -11.15 12.37 7.18
CA ASN A 38 -11.40 13.18 8.35
C ASN A 38 -10.39 12.78 9.41
N VAL A 39 -9.61 13.73 9.92
CA VAL A 39 -8.46 13.45 10.78
C VAL A 39 -8.60 14.15 12.11
N ARG A 40 -8.07 13.53 13.15
CA ARG A 40 -8.00 14.08 14.50
C ARG A 40 -6.54 14.20 14.91
N PRO A 41 -6.03 15.39 15.28
CA PRO A 41 -4.66 15.51 15.75
C PRO A 41 -4.38 14.58 16.93
N SER A 42 -3.22 13.93 16.93
CA SER A 42 -2.82 12.95 17.95
C SER A 42 -2.07 13.57 19.11
N VAL A 43 -1.54 14.78 18.92
CA VAL A 43 -0.77 15.54 19.92
C VAL A 43 -1.50 16.85 20.18
N ARG A 44 -1.70 17.18 21.46
CA ARG A 44 -2.21 18.49 21.86
C ARG A 44 -1.11 19.53 21.64
N ASN A 45 -1.48 20.69 21.12
CA ASN A 45 -0.55 21.80 21.06
C ASN A 45 -0.27 22.27 22.50
N CYS A 46 1.00 22.52 22.83
CA CYS A 46 1.39 23.09 24.12
C CYS A 46 0.97 24.56 24.27
N LEU A 47 0.51 25.16 23.16
CA LEU A 47 0.09 26.55 23.08
C LEU A 47 -1.42 26.62 22.73
N ARG A 48 -2.17 27.38 23.53
CA ARG A 48 -3.61 27.20 23.79
C ARG A 48 -4.57 27.63 22.68
N ASN A 49 -4.09 28.22 21.57
CA ASN A 49 -4.96 28.91 20.60
C ASN A 49 -4.99 28.36 19.18
N MET A 50 -4.54 27.14 18.91
CA MET A 50 -5.15 26.44 17.77
C MET A 50 -6.66 26.44 18.01
N GLN A 51 -7.46 26.95 17.05
CA GLN A 51 -8.91 27.15 17.08
C GLN A 51 -9.76 25.88 17.36
N MET A 52 -9.15 24.84 17.94
CA MET A 52 -9.59 23.47 18.05
C MET A 52 -9.08 22.77 19.33
N GLU A 53 -8.64 23.48 20.38
CA GLU A 53 -8.74 22.94 21.74
C GLU A 53 -10.14 23.26 22.25
N PRO A 54 -11.14 22.41 22.03
CA PRO A 54 -12.40 22.68 22.64
C PRO A 54 -12.23 22.45 24.15
N ASN A 55 -12.79 23.37 24.93
CA ASN A 55 -13.39 23.03 26.22
C ASN A 55 -14.59 22.06 26.01
N MET A 56 -14.46 21.03 25.16
CA MET A 56 -15.46 20.00 24.99
C MET A 56 -15.39 19.11 26.24
N LYS A 57 -16.58 18.76 26.76
CA LYS A 57 -16.75 17.94 27.97
C LYS A 57 -15.95 16.63 27.96
N ASP A 58 -15.57 16.14 26.77
CA ASP A 58 -14.92 14.85 26.57
C ASP A 58 -13.39 14.94 26.40
N GLY A 59 -12.81 16.14 26.38
CA GLY A 59 -11.36 16.35 26.32
C GLY A 59 -10.67 15.91 25.01
N LYS A 60 -11.43 15.68 23.92
CA LYS A 60 -10.92 15.30 22.60
C LYS A 60 -10.74 16.54 21.69
N LEU A 61 -9.67 16.56 20.89
CA LEU A 61 -9.40 17.61 19.89
C LEU A 61 -10.42 17.58 18.73
N MET A 62 -10.68 18.70 18.07
CA MET A 62 -11.66 18.74 16.98
C MET A 62 -11.23 17.93 15.76
N VAL A 63 -12.19 17.30 15.08
CA VAL A 63 -11.97 16.60 13.79
C VAL A 63 -11.84 17.63 12.68
N ILE A 64 -10.78 17.52 11.90
CA ILE A 64 -10.55 18.28 10.68
C ILE A 64 -11.11 17.45 9.52
N LYS A 65 -11.97 18.06 8.71
CA LYS A 65 -12.72 17.33 7.67
C LYS A 65 -12.08 17.47 6.30
N ASN A 66 -12.32 16.46 5.45
CA ASN A 66 -12.02 16.46 4.02
C ASN A 66 -10.55 16.82 3.71
N VAL A 67 -9.62 16.22 4.46
CA VAL A 67 -8.18 16.39 4.23
C VAL A 67 -7.77 15.45 3.10
N PRO A 68 -7.23 15.95 1.97
CA PRO A 68 -6.78 15.09 0.88
C PRO A 68 -5.58 14.25 1.31
N VAL A 69 -5.57 13.00 0.84
CA VAL A 69 -4.45 12.08 1.04
C VAL A 69 -3.45 12.26 -0.09
N LEU A 70 -2.17 12.36 0.26
CA LEU A 70 -1.07 12.41 -0.69
C LEU A 70 -0.37 11.05 -0.77
N TRP A 71 -0.41 10.44 -1.95
CA TRP A 71 0.24 9.16 -2.25
C TRP A 71 1.64 9.35 -2.81
N ALA A 72 2.55 8.43 -2.50
CA ALA A 72 3.88 8.43 -3.09
C ALA A 72 3.79 7.96 -4.54
N GLY A 73 4.16 8.80 -5.51
CA GLY A 73 4.04 8.44 -6.91
C GLY A 73 4.41 9.53 -7.91
N THR A 74 4.17 9.21 -9.17
CA THR A 74 4.33 10.01 -10.38
C THR A 74 3.12 9.75 -11.29
N LYS A 75 3.13 10.31 -12.50
CA LYS A 75 2.09 10.06 -13.52
C LYS A 75 1.91 8.57 -13.88
N THR A 76 2.96 7.75 -13.75
CA THR A 76 2.95 6.36 -14.25
C THR A 76 2.97 5.31 -13.14
N VAL A 77 3.29 5.69 -11.91
CA VAL A 77 3.38 4.77 -10.77
C VAL A 77 2.98 5.51 -9.52
N HIS A 78 2.18 4.89 -8.67
CA HIS A 78 1.87 5.39 -7.34
C HIS A 78 1.68 4.21 -6.41
N ILE A 79 1.87 4.45 -5.12
CA ILE A 79 1.73 3.43 -4.06
C ILE A 79 0.55 3.86 -3.20
N GLU A 80 -0.48 3.02 -3.20
CA GLU A 80 -1.68 3.19 -2.39
C GLU A 80 -1.82 2.04 -1.41
N TYR A 81 -2.42 2.34 -0.28
CA TYR A 81 -2.80 1.38 0.73
C TYR A 81 -4.27 1.64 1.08
N GLU A 82 -4.99 0.60 1.50
CA GLU A 82 -6.31 0.81 2.07
C GLU A 82 -6.18 1.54 3.41
N LEU A 83 -6.95 2.61 3.58
CA LEU A 83 -6.98 3.39 4.81
C LEU A 83 -8.24 3.04 5.60
N ASP A 84 -8.11 2.98 6.92
CA ASP A 84 -9.24 2.78 7.82
C ASP A 84 -9.17 3.72 9.04
N GLN A 85 -10.27 3.77 9.78
CA GLN A 85 -10.33 4.48 11.06
C GLN A 85 -9.22 3.98 12.00
N GLY A 86 -8.49 4.94 12.59
CA GLY A 86 -7.40 4.68 13.53
C GLY A 86 -6.01 4.66 12.89
N ASP A 87 -5.91 4.60 11.55
CA ASP A 87 -4.62 4.73 10.87
C ASP A 87 -3.98 6.10 11.14
N THR A 88 -2.66 6.11 11.23
CA THR A 88 -1.89 7.32 11.51
C THR A 88 -1.43 8.00 10.24
N VAL A 89 -1.55 9.32 10.22
CA VAL A 89 -1.11 10.18 9.12
C VAL A 89 -0.28 11.35 9.66
N LEU A 90 0.63 11.86 8.84
CA LEU A 90 1.25 13.16 9.06
C LEU A 90 0.44 14.21 8.29
N CYS A 91 -0.19 15.13 8.99
CA CYS A 91 -0.81 16.29 8.37
C CYS A 91 0.24 17.37 8.16
N ILE A 92 0.33 17.91 6.94
CA ILE A 92 1.24 19.00 6.57
C ILE A 92 0.40 20.16 6.06
N SER A 93 0.67 21.36 6.54
CA SER A 93 0.02 22.56 6.02
C SER A 93 0.82 23.16 4.87
N SER A 94 0.10 23.57 3.83
CA SER A 94 0.68 24.32 2.72
C SER A 94 0.89 25.78 3.13
N SER A 95 2.03 26.35 2.73
CA SER A 95 2.34 27.78 2.94
C SER A 95 1.37 28.76 2.26
N ARG A 96 0.52 28.27 1.37
CA ARG A 96 -0.50 29.02 0.63
C ARG A 96 -1.80 28.24 0.55
N ASP A 97 -2.87 28.97 0.25
CA ASP A 97 -4.19 28.44 -0.03
C ASP A 97 -4.14 27.45 -1.19
N ILE A 98 -4.46 26.18 -0.91
CA ILE A 98 -4.47 25.10 -1.90
C ILE A 98 -5.90 24.64 -2.24
N ARG A 99 -6.95 25.37 -1.88
CA ARG A 99 -8.33 24.95 -2.14
C ARG A 99 -8.62 24.70 -3.62
N ASN A 100 -8.04 25.50 -4.52
CA ASN A 100 -8.16 25.28 -5.96
C ASN A 100 -7.37 24.06 -6.42
N TRP A 101 -6.17 23.84 -5.86
CA TRP A 101 -5.33 22.69 -6.16
C TRP A 101 -5.95 21.37 -5.69
N LYS A 102 -6.67 21.37 -4.57
CA LYS A 102 -7.38 20.20 -4.01
C LYS A 102 -8.54 19.69 -4.87
N LYS A 103 -8.94 20.42 -5.93
CA LYS A 103 -10.00 19.97 -6.83
C LYS A 103 -9.51 18.79 -7.66
N GLU A 104 -10.38 17.80 -7.88
CA GLU A 104 -10.07 16.50 -8.52
C GLU A 104 -9.37 16.59 -9.88
N LYS A 105 -9.52 17.72 -10.60
CA LYS A 105 -8.85 17.95 -11.89
C LYS A 105 -8.00 19.20 -11.80
N TRP A 106 -6.70 19.02 -12.00
CA TRP A 106 -5.80 20.14 -12.25
C TRP A 106 -6.31 20.94 -13.46
N ASN A 107 -6.40 22.24 -13.28
CA ASN A 107 -6.64 23.21 -14.36
C ASN A 107 -5.70 24.41 -14.13
N GLU A 108 -5.63 25.33 -15.09
CA GLU A 108 -4.79 26.52 -14.95
C GLU A 108 -5.20 27.37 -13.72
N ALA A 109 -6.46 27.35 -13.29
CA ALA A 109 -6.85 28.04 -12.06
C ALA A 109 -6.33 27.39 -10.76
N ALA A 110 -5.68 26.22 -10.83
CA ALA A 110 -5.12 25.51 -9.68
C ALA A 110 -3.85 26.15 -9.11
N TYR A 111 -3.11 26.94 -9.91
CA TYR A 111 -1.93 27.67 -9.40
C TYR A 111 -2.30 28.97 -8.68
N ASP A 112 -3.52 29.48 -8.86
CA ASP A 112 -3.98 30.72 -8.26
C ASP A 112 -4.64 30.45 -6.89
N PRO A 113 -4.03 30.90 -5.78
CA PRO A 113 -4.61 30.76 -4.46
C PRO A 113 -5.85 31.65 -4.32
N VAL A 114 -6.92 31.12 -3.73
CA VAL A 114 -8.17 31.86 -3.51
C VAL A 114 -8.01 32.92 -2.42
N SER A 115 -7.00 32.78 -1.57
CA SER A 115 -6.69 33.73 -0.51
C SER A 115 -5.18 33.75 -0.20
N PHE A 116 -4.73 34.79 0.50
CA PHE A 116 -3.37 34.87 1.03
C PHE A 116 -3.15 33.99 2.28
N SER A 117 -4.16 33.23 2.73
CA SER A 117 -4.00 32.32 3.87
C SER A 117 -3.08 31.15 3.52
N GLY A 118 -2.57 30.49 4.56
CA GLY A 118 -1.62 29.40 4.46
C GLY A 118 -1.05 29.11 5.84
N ASN A 119 -0.45 27.93 6.01
CA ASN A 119 -0.02 27.44 7.33
C ASN A 119 -1.20 27.40 8.30
N ASP A 120 -2.38 27.00 7.81
CA ASP A 120 -3.62 26.86 8.57
C ASP A 120 -4.24 25.46 8.39
N LEU A 121 -5.32 25.19 9.10
CA LEU A 121 -6.01 23.90 9.07
C LEU A 121 -6.85 23.67 7.79
N LEU A 122 -7.13 24.72 7.01
CA LEU A 122 -7.87 24.58 5.74
C LEU A 122 -6.96 24.08 4.62
N ASN A 123 -5.66 24.31 4.76
CA ASN A 123 -4.63 24.03 3.75
C ASN A 123 -3.81 22.77 4.04
N LEU A 124 -4.42 21.80 4.72
CA LEU A 124 -3.76 20.55 5.07
C LEU A 124 -3.78 19.50 3.95
N LEU A 125 -2.74 18.69 3.94
CA LEU A 125 -2.59 17.44 3.21
C LEU A 125 -2.23 16.34 4.22
N ALA A 126 -2.78 15.14 4.06
CA ALA A 126 -2.48 13.99 4.90
C ALA A 126 -1.53 13.04 4.15
N ILE A 127 -0.41 12.68 4.77
CA ILE A 127 0.50 11.66 4.24
C ILE A 127 0.38 10.41 5.13
N PRO A 128 -0.04 9.26 4.59
CA PRO A 128 -0.07 8.01 5.35
C PRO A 128 1.34 7.66 5.83
N PHE A 129 1.54 7.73 7.15
CA PHE A 129 2.80 7.41 7.77
C PHE A 129 2.52 6.76 9.12
N ARG A 130 2.92 5.50 9.24
CA ARG A 130 2.88 4.77 10.50
C ARG A 130 4.28 4.65 11.07
N ARG A 131 4.42 4.98 12.35
CA ARG A 131 5.60 4.57 13.10
C ARG A 131 5.54 3.05 13.27
N ILE A 132 6.49 2.32 12.69
CA ILE A 132 6.56 0.87 12.80
C ILE A 132 6.81 0.51 14.28
N GLN A 133 5.76 0.11 14.99
CA GLN A 133 5.83 -0.38 16.38
C GLN A 133 5.31 -1.82 16.50
N GLU A 134 4.57 -2.29 15.50
CA GLU A 134 3.96 -3.61 15.44
C GLU A 134 4.13 -4.20 14.05
N SER A 135 4.12 -5.54 13.95
CA SER A 135 4.23 -6.24 12.68
C SER A 135 2.99 -6.00 11.80
N ALA A 136 3.19 -5.50 10.58
CA ALA A 136 2.15 -5.49 9.57
C ALA A 136 1.89 -6.90 9.02
N THR A 137 0.66 -7.16 8.58
CA THR A 137 0.26 -8.40 7.91
C THR A 137 0.97 -8.55 6.57
N THR A 138 0.97 -7.47 5.79
CA THR A 138 1.69 -7.35 4.51
C THR A 138 2.94 -6.48 4.68
N VAL A 139 4.08 -6.97 4.21
CA VAL A 139 5.36 -6.27 4.27
C VAL A 139 6.10 -6.45 2.94
N ILE A 140 6.49 -5.34 2.33
CA ILE A 140 7.45 -5.30 1.23
C ILE A 140 8.76 -4.76 1.82
N ASN A 141 9.78 -5.60 1.89
CA ASN A 141 11.10 -5.24 2.41
C ASN A 141 12.12 -5.22 1.27
N ILE A 142 12.91 -4.16 1.18
CA ILE A 142 14.08 -4.06 0.32
C ILE A 142 15.29 -3.91 1.24
N ASP A 143 16.16 -4.92 1.26
CA ASP A 143 17.33 -4.91 2.13
C ASP A 143 18.51 -4.10 1.54
N ARG A 144 19.62 -4.04 2.28
CA ARG A 144 20.82 -3.29 1.87
C ARG A 144 21.55 -3.91 0.68
N GLU A 145 21.33 -5.19 0.41
CA GLU A 145 21.90 -5.91 -0.72
C GLU A 145 21.01 -5.78 -1.97
N GLY A 146 19.82 -5.19 -1.81
CA GLY A 146 18.84 -5.00 -2.87
C GLY A 146 17.86 -6.17 -3.01
N ASN A 147 17.86 -7.12 -2.07
CA ASN A 147 16.91 -8.22 -2.09
C ASN A 147 15.51 -7.72 -1.74
N VAL A 148 14.51 -8.15 -2.50
CA VAL A 148 13.10 -7.81 -2.26
C VAL A 148 12.40 -9.02 -1.65
N THR A 149 11.81 -8.84 -0.47
CA THR A 149 10.97 -9.85 0.20
C THR A 149 9.56 -9.34 0.35
N ILE A 150 8.58 -10.09 -0.16
CA ILE A 150 7.15 -9.79 -0.05
C ILE A 150 6.52 -10.83 0.89
N LYS A 151 6.07 -10.38 2.06
CA LYS A 151 5.21 -11.16 2.95
C LYS A 151 3.79 -10.65 2.77
N ALA A 152 2.88 -11.50 2.30
CA ALA A 152 1.48 -11.19 2.11
C ALA A 152 0.63 -12.47 2.22
N SER A 153 -0.68 -12.34 2.38
CA SER A 153 -1.61 -13.48 2.27
C SER A 153 -1.82 -13.92 0.83
N GLU A 154 -1.81 -12.97 -0.10
CA GLU A 154 -1.97 -13.20 -1.54
C GLU A 154 -1.17 -12.14 -2.30
N VAL A 155 -0.60 -12.52 -3.45
CA VAL A 155 0.03 -11.61 -4.42
C VAL A 155 -0.61 -11.86 -5.78
N LYS A 156 -1.39 -10.89 -6.27
CA LYS A 156 -2.00 -10.93 -7.61
C LYS A 156 -1.13 -10.14 -8.60
N LEU A 157 -0.72 -10.78 -9.69
CA LEU A 157 -0.05 -10.15 -10.82
C LEU A 157 -1.02 -10.05 -12.00
N ASP A 158 -1.59 -8.87 -12.21
CA ASP A 158 -2.53 -8.58 -13.30
C ASP A 158 -1.80 -7.85 -14.43
N ALA A 159 -1.15 -8.63 -15.30
CA ALA A 159 -0.37 -8.12 -16.42
C ALA A 159 -0.52 -9.06 -17.62
N GLU A 160 -0.39 -8.51 -18.83
CA GLU A 160 -0.40 -9.32 -20.05
C GLU A 160 0.71 -10.37 -20.07
N ASN A 161 1.89 -10.02 -19.52
CA ASN A 161 3.05 -10.89 -19.44
C ASN A 161 3.74 -10.77 -18.09
N VAL A 162 4.11 -11.92 -17.50
CA VAL A 162 4.98 -12.03 -16.32
C VAL A 162 6.21 -12.82 -16.73
N LEU A 163 7.39 -12.18 -16.67
CA LEU A 163 8.67 -12.80 -17.05
C LEU A 163 9.56 -12.99 -15.81
N ILE A 164 10.02 -14.22 -15.59
CA ILE A 164 11.02 -14.57 -14.58
C ILE A 164 12.26 -15.06 -15.34
N THR A 165 13.35 -14.30 -15.27
CA THR A 165 14.60 -14.62 -15.99
C THR A 165 15.53 -15.55 -15.23
N GLY A 166 15.33 -15.67 -13.91
CA GLY A 166 16.10 -16.56 -13.03
C GLY A 166 15.38 -17.88 -12.74
N LYS A 167 15.91 -18.65 -11.78
CA LYS A 167 15.25 -19.84 -11.27
C LYS A 167 13.95 -19.47 -10.56
N LEU A 168 12.86 -20.15 -10.90
CA LEU A 168 11.64 -20.16 -10.10
C LEU A 168 11.67 -21.39 -9.19
N ASP A 169 11.57 -21.16 -7.88
CA ASP A 169 11.41 -22.21 -6.87
C ASP A 169 10.04 -22.03 -6.21
N VAL A 170 9.23 -23.08 -6.16
CA VAL A 170 7.86 -23.06 -5.63
C VAL A 170 7.71 -24.18 -4.61
N ASP A 171 7.63 -23.80 -3.34
CA ASP A 171 7.29 -24.71 -2.24
C ASP A 171 5.77 -24.80 -2.10
N GLY A 172 5.16 -25.59 -2.99
CA GLY A 172 3.72 -25.75 -3.08
C GLY A 172 3.26 -26.24 -4.44
N ASP A 173 1.95 -26.17 -4.66
CA ASP A 173 1.34 -26.59 -5.92
C ASP A 173 1.45 -25.51 -7.00
N ILE A 174 1.66 -25.93 -8.24
CA ILE A 174 1.56 -25.07 -9.43
C ILE A 174 0.33 -25.50 -10.22
N SER A 175 -0.57 -24.55 -10.49
CA SER A 175 -1.73 -24.74 -11.36
C SER A 175 -1.66 -23.82 -12.57
N SER A 176 -1.84 -24.35 -13.77
CA SER A 176 -1.99 -23.59 -15.00
C SER A 176 -3.36 -23.86 -15.61
N GLY A 177 -4.10 -22.80 -15.94
CA GLY A 177 -5.34 -22.90 -16.70
C GLY A 177 -5.13 -23.13 -18.20
N GLY A 178 -3.90 -22.92 -18.69
CA GLY A 178 -3.50 -23.12 -20.08
C GLY A 178 -2.40 -24.16 -20.24
N ASN A 179 -1.87 -24.27 -21.47
CA ASN A 179 -0.80 -25.20 -21.79
C ASN A 179 0.50 -24.82 -21.09
N ILE A 180 1.27 -25.83 -20.67
CA ILE A 180 2.63 -25.67 -20.19
C ILE A 180 3.57 -26.16 -21.30
N ALA A 181 4.48 -25.31 -21.74
CA ALA A 181 5.54 -25.64 -22.68
C ALA A 181 6.89 -25.50 -21.97
N SER A 182 7.81 -26.41 -22.25
CA SER A 182 9.20 -26.37 -21.79
C SER A 182 10.10 -26.64 -22.99
N ASP A 183 11.05 -25.75 -23.24
CA ASP A 183 12.11 -25.98 -24.24
C ASP A 183 13.16 -26.98 -23.74
N GLY A 184 13.25 -27.16 -22.42
CA GLY A 184 14.13 -28.11 -21.75
C GLY A 184 13.41 -29.37 -21.27
N GLU A 185 14.18 -30.28 -20.70
CA GLU A 185 13.67 -31.51 -20.09
C GLU A 185 12.77 -31.22 -18.88
N ILE A 186 11.71 -32.00 -18.72
CA ILE A 186 10.86 -31.99 -17.54
C ILE A 186 11.12 -33.29 -16.77
N GLU A 187 11.72 -33.16 -15.59
CA GLU A 187 11.85 -34.27 -14.64
C GLU A 187 10.73 -34.19 -13.60
N ALA A 188 9.97 -35.29 -13.46
CA ALA A 188 8.93 -35.42 -12.44
C ALA A 188 9.15 -36.71 -11.65
N SER A 189 9.49 -36.59 -10.37
CA SER A 189 9.66 -37.74 -9.46
C SER A 189 8.32 -38.29 -8.95
N GLY A 190 7.24 -37.51 -9.08
CA GLY A 190 5.88 -37.86 -8.67
C GLY A 190 5.07 -38.60 -9.75
N LYS A 191 3.77 -38.79 -9.47
CA LYS A 191 2.84 -39.40 -10.43
C LYS A 191 2.40 -38.36 -11.46
N VAL A 192 2.65 -38.64 -12.74
CA VAL A 192 2.10 -37.86 -13.86
C VAL A 192 0.85 -38.54 -14.42
N LYS A 193 -0.25 -37.80 -14.50
CA LYS A 193 -1.55 -38.21 -15.06
C LYS A 193 -1.97 -37.23 -16.16
N GLY A 194 -2.61 -37.73 -17.21
CA GLY A 194 -3.23 -36.92 -18.26
C GLY A 194 -4.70 -37.30 -18.44
N SER A 195 -5.56 -36.34 -18.73
CA SER A 195 -6.98 -36.62 -19.02
C SER A 195 -7.18 -37.29 -20.38
N ASP A 196 -6.24 -37.10 -21.32
CA ASP A 196 -6.30 -37.67 -22.68
C ASP A 196 -5.75 -39.11 -22.76
N PHE A 197 -5.42 -39.70 -21.60
CA PHE A 197 -5.39 -41.16 -21.51
C PHE A 197 -6.85 -41.63 -21.49
N ALA A 198 -7.26 -42.40 -22.49
CA ALA A 198 -8.64 -42.89 -22.68
C ALA A 198 -9.26 -43.63 -21.47
N THR A 199 -8.49 -43.86 -20.40
CA THR A 199 -8.98 -44.26 -19.08
C THR A 199 -8.39 -43.36 -17.98
N PRO A 200 -9.21 -42.79 -17.08
CA PRO A 200 -8.80 -41.79 -16.07
C PRO A 200 -7.87 -42.32 -14.95
N THR A 201 -7.30 -43.51 -15.11
CA THR A 201 -6.43 -44.19 -14.14
C THR A 201 -5.04 -44.52 -14.68
N LEU A 202 -4.74 -44.26 -15.95
CA LEU A 202 -3.42 -44.49 -16.54
C LEU A 202 -2.43 -43.39 -16.09
N THR A 203 -1.37 -43.81 -15.41
CA THR A 203 -0.18 -42.99 -15.11
C THR A 203 0.93 -43.34 -16.11
N PHE A 204 1.76 -42.39 -16.51
CA PHE A 204 2.92 -42.67 -17.38
C PHE A 204 3.81 -43.80 -16.84
N SER A 205 3.98 -43.90 -15.52
CA SER A 205 4.79 -44.96 -14.92
C SER A 205 4.17 -46.37 -14.97
N LYS A 206 2.89 -46.52 -15.34
CA LYS A 206 2.17 -47.80 -15.38
C LYS A 206 1.46 -48.06 -16.71
N HIS A 207 1.62 -47.18 -17.71
CA HIS A 207 0.99 -47.38 -19.00
C HIS A 207 1.65 -48.54 -19.75
N MET A 208 0.86 -49.25 -20.53
CA MET A 208 1.28 -50.41 -21.31
C MET A 208 0.64 -50.35 -22.70
N HIS A 209 1.37 -50.82 -23.70
CA HIS A 209 0.88 -50.92 -25.07
C HIS A 209 0.40 -52.36 -25.35
N PRO A 210 -0.71 -52.55 -26.10
CA PRO A 210 -1.09 -53.86 -26.59
C PRO A 210 0.04 -54.47 -27.43
N THR A 211 0.36 -55.74 -27.20
CA THR A 211 1.31 -56.49 -28.03
C THR A 211 0.56 -57.32 -29.07
N ALA A 212 1.19 -57.62 -30.22
CA ALA A 212 0.60 -58.48 -31.25
C ALA A 212 0.41 -59.95 -30.82
N ALA A 213 1.03 -60.36 -29.71
CA ALA A 213 0.89 -61.71 -29.14
C ALA A 213 -0.45 -61.87 -28.39
N GLN A 214 -1.03 -63.07 -28.47
CA GLN A 214 -2.28 -63.41 -27.77
C GLN A 214 -2.03 -63.49 -26.25
N GLY A 215 -2.59 -62.54 -25.50
CA GLY A 215 -2.45 -62.48 -24.04
C GLY A 215 -2.64 -61.07 -23.49
N ALA A 216 -2.67 -60.93 -22.17
CA ALA A 216 -2.57 -59.60 -21.55
C ALA A 216 -1.20 -59.00 -21.90
N PRO A 217 -1.13 -57.71 -22.30
CA PRO A 217 0.17 -57.07 -22.52
C PRO A 217 1.02 -57.20 -21.25
N SER A 218 2.33 -57.34 -21.41
CA SER A 218 3.29 -57.32 -20.30
C SER A 218 4.03 -55.98 -20.32
N GLY A 219 4.21 -55.36 -19.15
CA GLY A 219 5.03 -54.15 -19.04
C GLY A 219 6.49 -54.38 -19.43
N PRO A 220 7.26 -53.30 -19.69
CA PRO A 220 8.68 -53.40 -19.99
C PRO A 220 9.40 -54.21 -18.91
N GLN A 221 10.11 -55.26 -19.33
CA GLN A 221 10.98 -56.03 -18.45
C GLN A 221 12.17 -55.14 -18.07
N PRO A 222 12.59 -55.11 -16.79
CA PRO A 222 13.87 -54.51 -16.43
C PRO A 222 14.97 -55.10 -17.32
N LEU A 223 15.83 -54.26 -17.87
CA LEU A 223 17.07 -54.75 -18.48
C LEU A 223 17.79 -55.57 -17.40
N ALA A 224 18.03 -56.84 -17.70
CA ALA A 224 18.84 -57.69 -16.84
C ALA A 224 20.22 -57.01 -16.64
N PRO A 225 20.82 -57.13 -15.44
CA PRO A 225 22.10 -56.49 -15.13
C PRO A 225 23.22 -56.90 -16.09
#